data_AF-A0A443KCI7-F1
#
_entry.id   AF-A0A443KCI7-F1
#
_cell.length_a   1.000
_cell.length_b   1.000
_cell.length_c   1.000
_cell.angle_alpha   90.00
_cell.angle_beta   90.00
_cell.angle_gamma   90.00
#
_symmetry.space_group_name_H-M   'P 1'
#
loop_
_entity.id
_entity.type
_entity.pdbx_description
1 polymer ?
#
loop_
_entity_poly.entity_id
_entity_poly.type
_entity_poly.pdbx_seq_one_letter_code
_entity_poly.pdbx_strand_id
1 'polypeptide(L)'
;MVPTGQDISERAVKWASITLHPDLPSKAIQVGGARAWGAVADWLAGMDVSTTFTDDVMAIRTTKWTLHLEQRAALLDALSIAKSPLAQVFFRSPMCLGFSEKHLIETAEAIWATNAMIYVQTLDVLLRPGDSLADVIEPMERERKAAGTRRYRAKKST
;
A
#
# COMPACT_ATOMS: atom_id res chain seq x y z
N MET A 1 -23.48 8.94 -26.58
CA MET A 1 -23.81 7.69 -25.87
C MET A 1 -23.60 7.96 -24.38
N VAL A 2 -24.67 8.10 -23.61
CA VAL A 2 -24.61 8.39 -22.17
C VAL A 2 -24.48 7.04 -21.45
N PRO A 3 -23.52 6.83 -20.54
CA PRO A 3 -23.40 5.56 -19.83
C PRO A 3 -24.63 5.36 -18.95
N THR A 4 -25.36 4.26 -19.16
CA THR A 4 -26.42 3.78 -18.28
C THR A 4 -25.82 3.34 -16.94
N GLY A 5 -26.50 3.65 -15.84
CA GLY A 5 -26.04 3.49 -14.44
C GLY A 5 -25.75 2.07 -13.94
N GLN A 6 -25.60 1.09 -14.83
CA GLN A 6 -25.18 -0.28 -14.54
C GLN A 6 -23.65 -0.50 -14.64
N ASP A 7 -22.91 0.41 -15.28
CA ASP A 7 -21.48 0.20 -15.60
C ASP A 7 -20.51 0.63 -14.47
N ILE A 8 -21.05 1.21 -13.39
CA ILE A 8 -20.27 1.70 -12.24
C ILE A 8 -20.15 0.62 -11.15
N SER A 9 -21.06 -0.37 -11.12
CA SER A 9 -21.12 -1.38 -10.05
C SER A 9 -20.11 -2.53 -10.16
N GLU A 10 -19.36 -2.65 -11.25
CA GLU A 10 -18.42 -3.77 -11.48
C GLU A 10 -16.94 -3.38 -11.40
N ARG A 11 -16.61 -2.09 -11.25
CA ARG A 11 -15.21 -1.65 -11.17
C ARG A 11 -14.69 -1.78 -9.75
N ALA A 12 -13.61 -2.54 -9.60
CA ALA A 12 -12.85 -2.62 -8.35
C ALA A 12 -12.49 -1.22 -7.84
N VAL A 13 -12.82 -0.93 -6.58
CA VAL A 13 -12.43 0.33 -5.94
C VAL A 13 -10.94 0.24 -5.62
N LYS A 14 -10.14 1.15 -6.17
CA LYS A 14 -8.68 1.14 -6.04
C LYS A 14 -8.22 2.20 -5.05
N TRP A 15 -7.55 1.75 -4.00
CA TRP A 15 -6.96 2.56 -2.95
C TRP A 15 -5.44 2.43 -3.00
N ALA A 16 -4.70 3.36 -2.44
CA ALA A 16 -3.25 3.33 -2.36
C ALA A 16 -2.76 3.66 -0.95
N SER A 17 -1.88 2.81 -0.41
CA SER A 17 -1.12 3.10 0.79
C SER A 17 0.29 3.53 0.39
N ILE A 18 0.63 4.77 0.73
CA ILE A 18 1.91 5.40 0.46
C ILE A 18 2.63 5.56 1.79
N THR A 19 3.91 5.18 1.83
CA THR A 19 4.71 5.28 3.06
C THR A 19 6.03 5.94 2.77
N LEU A 20 6.28 7.10 3.36
CA LEU A 20 7.51 7.85 3.18
C LEU A 20 8.53 7.43 4.24
N HIS A 21 9.60 6.79 3.79
CA HIS A 21 10.70 6.35 4.64
C HIS A 21 12.00 6.31 3.81
N PRO A 22 13.19 6.58 4.39
CA PRO A 22 14.46 6.62 3.63
C PRO A 22 14.83 5.32 2.91
N ASP A 23 14.29 4.18 3.37
CA ASP A 23 14.55 2.87 2.77
C ASP A 23 13.59 2.51 1.62
N LEU A 24 12.49 3.25 1.48
CA LEU A 24 11.42 2.96 0.53
C LEU A 24 11.59 3.77 -0.77
N PRO A 25 10.89 3.40 -1.85
CA PRO A 25 10.81 4.23 -3.05
C PRO A 25 10.34 5.65 -2.72
N SER A 26 10.77 6.64 -3.51
CA SER A 26 10.39 8.04 -3.26
C SER A 26 8.88 8.26 -3.40
N LYS A 27 8.35 9.32 -2.78
CA LYS A 27 6.94 9.74 -2.91
C LYS A 27 6.50 9.80 -4.38
N ALA A 28 7.32 10.39 -5.24
CA ALA A 28 7.02 10.54 -6.66
C ALA A 28 6.83 9.18 -7.36
N ILE A 29 7.66 8.19 -7.05
CA ILE A 29 7.56 6.84 -7.63
C ILE A 29 6.35 6.08 -7.08
N GLN A 30 6.07 6.18 -5.78
CA GLN A 30 4.92 5.52 -5.18
C GLN A 30 3.60 6.10 -5.71
N VAL A 31 3.46 7.43 -5.70
CA VAL A 31 2.26 8.13 -6.19
C VAL A 31 2.10 7.96 -7.70
N GLY A 32 3.19 8.06 -8.47
CA GLY A 32 3.16 7.81 -9.91
C GLY A 32 2.71 6.39 -10.24
N GLY A 33 3.19 5.39 -9.48
CA GLY A 33 2.76 4.01 -9.60
C GLY A 33 1.28 3.81 -9.25
N ALA A 34 0.81 4.40 -8.16
CA ALA A 34 -0.59 4.36 -7.75
C ALA A 34 -1.52 4.96 -8.81
N ARG A 35 -1.14 6.12 -9.37
CA ARG A 35 -1.88 6.78 -10.45
C ARG A 35 -1.93 5.90 -11.70
N ALA A 36 -0.80 5.32 -12.12
CA ALA A 36 -0.75 4.43 -13.28
C ALA A 36 -1.61 3.17 -13.09
N TRP A 37 -1.76 2.71 -11.85
CA TRP A 37 -2.64 1.59 -11.51
C TRP A 37 -4.13 1.96 -11.53
N GLY A 38 -4.46 3.25 -11.38
CA GLY A 38 -5.84 3.75 -11.33
C GLY A 38 -6.35 4.07 -9.92
N ALA A 39 -5.46 4.14 -8.93
CA ALA A 39 -5.78 4.81 -7.65
C ALA A 39 -5.62 6.33 -7.85
N VAL A 40 -6.64 6.92 -8.49
CA VAL A 40 -6.76 8.37 -8.67
C VAL A 40 -7.75 8.91 -7.65
N ALA A 41 -7.46 10.07 -7.07
CA ALA A 41 -8.43 10.81 -6.27
C ALA A 41 -9.60 11.16 -7.19
N ASP A 42 -10.76 10.58 -6.93
CA ASP A 42 -11.98 10.92 -7.65
C ASP A 42 -12.76 11.96 -6.84
N TRP A 43 -13.24 12.99 -7.52
CA TRP A 43 -14.14 13.95 -6.90
C TRP A 43 -15.57 13.43 -7.07
N LEU A 44 -16.14 12.85 -6.01
CA LEU A 44 -17.55 12.45 -6.04
C LEU A 44 -18.39 13.57 -5.39
N ALA A 45 -19.24 14.23 -6.19
CA ALA A 45 -20.18 15.25 -5.71
C ALA A 45 -19.55 16.39 -4.87
N GLY A 46 -18.32 16.81 -5.19
CA GLY A 46 -17.62 17.90 -4.49
C GLY A 46 -16.98 17.51 -3.15
N MET A 47 -17.00 16.22 -2.79
CA MET A 47 -16.25 15.67 -1.66
C MET A 47 -14.97 15.00 -2.15
N ASP A 48 -13.86 15.28 -1.47
CA ASP A 48 -12.59 14.58 -1.65
C ASP A 48 -12.72 13.17 -1.07
N VAL A 49 -12.95 12.16 -1.93
CA VAL A 49 -12.74 10.76 -1.57
C VAL A 49 -11.32 10.40 -1.97
N SER A 50 -10.35 10.90 -1.19
CA SER A 50 -8.95 10.57 -1.39
C SER A 50 -8.79 9.06 -1.32
N THR A 51 -8.47 8.45 -2.46
CA THR A 51 -8.12 7.03 -2.56
C THR A 51 -6.66 6.79 -2.18
N THR A 52 -5.91 7.83 -1.78
CA THR A 52 -4.49 7.76 -1.46
C THR A 52 -4.23 8.17 -0.01
N PHE A 53 -3.65 7.24 0.75
CA PHE A 53 -3.36 7.38 2.18
C PHE A 53 -1.85 7.43 2.37
N THR A 54 -1.33 8.54 2.91
CA THR A 54 0.13 8.78 2.96
C THR A 54 0.64 8.92 4.39
N ASP A 55 1.39 7.93 4.84
CA ASP A 55 2.13 8.00 6.11
C ASP A 55 3.52 8.59 5.89
N ASP A 56 3.86 9.67 6.61
CA ASP A 56 5.23 10.19 6.67
C ASP A 56 5.93 9.71 7.94
N VAL A 57 6.83 8.74 7.78
CA VAL A 57 7.59 8.13 8.87
C VAL A 57 9.09 8.32 8.68
N MET A 58 9.51 9.36 7.96
CA MET A 58 10.93 9.55 7.61
C MET A 58 11.86 9.68 8.82
N ALA A 59 11.36 10.26 9.91
CA ALA A 59 12.12 10.46 11.15
C ALA A 59 11.96 9.33 12.18
N ILE A 60 11.07 8.37 11.92
CA ILE A 60 10.68 7.36 12.90
C ILE A 60 11.64 6.17 12.86
N ARG A 61 12.14 5.78 14.04
CA ARG A 61 12.94 4.56 14.24
C ARG A 61 12.23 3.67 15.24
N THR A 62 11.55 2.64 14.75
CA THR A 62 10.72 1.76 15.58
C THR A 62 10.68 0.35 15.01
N THR A 63 10.23 -0.58 15.83
CA THR A 63 9.80 -1.92 15.41
C THR A 63 8.27 -2.08 15.50
N LYS A 64 7.59 -1.14 16.15
CA LYS A 64 6.12 -1.10 16.33
C LYS A 64 5.49 -0.16 15.29
N TRP A 65 5.59 -0.53 14.02
CA TRP A 65 5.23 0.33 12.89
C TRP A 65 3.75 0.72 12.87
N THR A 66 2.85 -0.18 13.27
CA THR A 66 1.40 0.03 13.26
C THR A 66 0.95 1.28 14.04
N LEU A 67 1.69 1.68 15.07
CA LEU A 67 1.40 2.89 15.86
C LEU A 67 1.76 4.21 15.18
N HIS A 68 2.47 4.15 14.06
CA HIS A 68 2.99 5.32 13.35
C HIS A 68 2.44 5.42 11.92
N LEU A 69 1.50 4.56 11.55
CA LEU A 69 0.89 4.50 10.22
C LEU A 69 -0.59 4.88 10.32
N GLU A 70 -0.84 6.11 10.77
CA GLU A 70 -2.19 6.64 11.03
C GLU A 70 -3.06 6.68 9.77
N GLN A 71 -2.48 7.01 8.61
CA GLN A 71 -3.22 7.02 7.35
C GLN A 71 -3.50 5.59 6.88
N ARG A 72 -2.63 4.63 7.17
CA ARG A 72 -2.96 3.21 6.96
C ARG A 72 -4.09 2.73 7.84
N ALA A 73 -4.18 3.20 9.09
CA ALA A 73 -5.33 2.91 9.94
C ALA A 73 -6.62 3.51 9.35
N ALA A 74 -6.58 4.78 8.92
CA ALA A 74 -7.71 5.42 8.27
C ALA A 74 -8.15 4.72 6.97
N LEU A 75 -7.20 4.17 6.21
CA LEU A 75 -7.47 3.32 5.05
C LEU A 75 -8.24 2.05 5.44
N LEU A 76 -7.80 1.35 6.48
CA LEU A 76 -8.47 0.12 6.96
C LEU A 76 -9.89 0.41 7.47
N ASP A 77 -10.08 1.53 8.15
CA ASP A 77 -11.41 1.99 8.58
C ASP A 77 -12.30 2.29 7.37
N ALA A 78 -11.76 3.00 6.38
CA ALA A 78 -12.50 3.33 5.17
C ALA A 78 -12.88 2.08 4.34
N LEU A 79 -11.97 1.10 4.24
CA LEU A 79 -12.26 -0.20 3.61
C LEU A 79 -13.36 -0.96 4.37
N SER A 80 -13.30 -0.95 5.71
CA SER A 80 -14.30 -1.58 6.58
C SER A 80 -15.69 -0.96 6.44
N ILE A 81 -15.75 0.36 6.18
CA ILE A 81 -17.01 1.08 5.91
C ILE A 81 -17.52 0.77 4.50
N ALA A 82 -16.63 0.80 3.50
CA ALA A 82 -16.99 0.58 2.10
C ALA A 82 -17.52 -0.83 1.82
N LYS A 83 -17.01 -1.86 2.53
CA LYS A 83 -17.42 -3.27 2.41
C LYS A 83 -17.46 -3.80 0.97
N SER A 84 -16.61 -3.26 0.09
CA SER A 84 -16.57 -3.68 -1.30
C SER A 84 -15.69 -4.93 -1.43
N PRO A 85 -16.23 -6.08 -1.87
CA PRO A 85 -15.45 -7.31 -2.05
C PRO A 85 -14.44 -7.22 -3.20
N LEU A 86 -14.54 -6.17 -4.02
CA LEU A 86 -13.63 -5.90 -5.13
C LEU A 86 -12.64 -4.78 -4.79
N ALA A 87 -12.60 -4.30 -3.54
CA ALA A 87 -11.63 -3.29 -3.13
C ALA A 87 -10.19 -3.83 -3.28
N GLN A 88 -9.29 -2.98 -3.77
CA GLN A 88 -7.89 -3.30 -3.97
C GLN A 88 -7.02 -2.22 -3.35
N VAL A 89 -6.01 -2.62 -2.60
CA VAL A 89 -5.03 -1.72 -1.99
C VAL A 89 -3.71 -1.85 -2.72
N PHE A 90 -3.29 -0.76 -3.33
CA PHE A 90 -2.01 -0.61 -3.99
C PHE A 90 -0.89 -0.38 -2.97
N PHE A 91 0.19 -1.13 -3.15
CA PHE A 91 1.51 -0.88 -2.58
C PHE A 91 2.55 -0.86 -3.69
N ARG A 92 3.50 0.07 -3.62
CA ARG A 92 4.56 0.15 -4.63
C ARG A 92 5.46 -1.09 -4.61
N SER A 93 5.88 -1.54 -3.43
CA SER A 93 6.76 -2.70 -3.27
C SER A 93 6.44 -3.49 -2.01
N PRO A 94 6.96 -4.73 -1.87
CA PRO A 94 6.80 -5.54 -0.66
C PRO A 94 7.22 -4.82 0.62
N MET A 95 8.29 -4.02 0.61
CA MET A 95 8.65 -3.21 1.79
C MET A 95 7.67 -2.08 2.11
N CYS A 96 6.90 -1.58 1.13
CA CYS A 96 5.81 -0.64 1.40
C CYS A 96 4.65 -1.34 2.12
N LEU A 97 4.41 -2.63 1.83
CA LEU A 97 3.41 -3.42 2.55
C LEU A 97 3.83 -3.65 4.01
N GLY A 98 5.09 -4.04 4.26
CA GLY A 98 5.62 -4.16 5.61
C GLY A 98 7.15 -4.09 5.70
N PHE A 99 7.65 -3.50 6.78
CA PHE A 99 9.08 -3.34 7.08
C PHE A 99 9.76 -4.60 7.68
N SER A 100 8.97 -5.62 8.01
CA SER A 100 9.41 -6.92 8.52
C SER A 100 8.36 -7.96 8.16
N GLU A 101 8.71 -9.25 8.25
CA GLU A 101 7.78 -10.35 8.00
C GLU A 101 6.53 -10.22 8.87
N LYS A 102 6.70 -10.05 10.19
CA LYS A 102 5.60 -9.84 11.13
C LYS A 102 4.70 -8.67 10.71
N HIS A 103 5.28 -7.51 10.41
CA HIS A 103 4.49 -6.33 10.06
C HIS A 103 3.79 -6.48 8.70
N LEU A 104 4.41 -7.18 7.74
CA LEU A 104 3.80 -7.50 6.45
C LEU A 104 2.58 -8.40 6.63
N ILE A 105 2.71 -9.46 7.43
CA ILE A 105 1.61 -10.39 7.73
C ILE A 105 0.48 -9.64 8.44
N GLU A 106 0.78 -8.89 9.51
CA GLU A 106 -0.22 -8.09 10.24
C GLU A 106 -0.97 -7.12 9.31
N THR A 107 -0.24 -6.45 8.39
CA THR A 107 -0.87 -5.54 7.42
C THR A 107 -1.76 -6.30 6.43
N ALA A 108 -1.28 -7.43 5.91
CA ALA A 108 -2.03 -8.21 4.94
C ALA A 108 -3.31 -8.79 5.55
N GLU A 109 -3.22 -9.37 6.74
CA GLU A 109 -4.37 -9.89 7.49
C GLU A 109 -5.38 -8.79 7.82
N ALA A 110 -4.93 -7.60 8.21
CA ALA A 110 -5.82 -6.47 8.47
C ALA A 110 -6.58 -6.03 7.21
N ILE A 111 -5.91 -6.00 6.04
CA ILE A 111 -6.58 -5.70 4.77
C ILE A 111 -7.56 -6.80 4.40
N TRP A 112 -7.16 -8.07 4.49
CA TRP A 112 -8.04 -9.21 4.18
C TRP A 112 -9.25 -9.32 5.10
N ALA A 113 -9.14 -8.88 6.36
CA ALA A 113 -10.28 -8.80 7.28
C ALA A 113 -11.38 -7.85 6.77
N THR A 114 -11.04 -6.90 5.88
CA THR A 114 -12.00 -6.02 5.19
C THR A 114 -12.53 -6.61 3.88
N ASN A 115 -12.14 -7.84 3.53
CA ASN A 115 -12.39 -8.52 2.25
C ASN A 115 -11.81 -7.80 1.02
N ALA A 116 -10.82 -6.92 1.24
CA ALA A 116 -10.07 -6.26 0.18
C ALA A 116 -8.89 -7.12 -0.29
N MET A 117 -8.41 -6.86 -1.51
CA MET A 117 -7.22 -7.50 -2.10
C MET A 117 -6.00 -6.58 -2.01
N ILE A 118 -4.81 -7.15 -2.13
CA ILE A 118 -3.53 -6.42 -2.04
C ILE A 118 -2.83 -6.50 -3.38
N TYR A 119 -2.54 -5.36 -4.00
CA TYR A 119 -1.73 -5.29 -5.21
C TYR A 119 -0.33 -4.77 -4.89
N VAL A 120 0.71 -5.54 -5.23
CA VAL A 120 2.12 -5.16 -5.05
C VAL A 120 2.76 -4.96 -6.41
N GLN A 121 2.99 -3.69 -6.77
CA GLN A 121 3.31 -3.32 -8.15
C GLN A 121 4.66 -3.85 -8.65
N THR A 122 5.73 -3.81 -7.84
CA THR A 122 7.06 -4.29 -8.30
C THR A 122 7.11 -5.79 -8.56
N LEU A 123 6.16 -6.56 -8.03
CA LEU A 123 6.00 -7.98 -8.28
C LEU A 123 4.90 -8.29 -9.29
N ASP A 124 4.13 -7.28 -9.69
CA ASP A 124 2.91 -7.39 -10.51
C ASP A 124 1.95 -8.51 -10.04
N VAL A 125 1.70 -8.55 -8.72
CA VAL A 125 0.87 -9.57 -8.09
C VAL A 125 -0.33 -8.95 -7.38
N LEU A 126 -1.50 -9.57 -7.55
CA LEU A 126 -2.73 -9.27 -6.82
C LEU A 126 -3.05 -10.44 -5.88
N LEU A 127 -2.86 -10.23 -4.58
CA LEU A 127 -3.10 -11.20 -3.53
C LEU A 127 -4.52 -11.09 -3.01
N ARG A 128 -5.21 -12.22 -2.94
CA ARG A 128 -6.55 -12.39 -2.39
C ARG A 128 -6.48 -12.95 -0.97
N PRO A 129 -7.55 -12.79 -0.17
CA PRO A 129 -7.64 -13.45 1.12
C PRO A 129 -7.35 -14.95 1.03
N GLY A 130 -6.35 -15.41 1.79
CA GLY A 130 -5.92 -16.80 1.84
C GLY A 130 -4.77 -17.18 0.89
N ASP A 131 -4.34 -16.27 0.01
CA ASP A 131 -3.14 -16.50 -0.80
C ASP A 131 -1.88 -16.59 0.07
N SER A 132 -0.86 -17.32 -0.40
CA SER A 132 0.42 -17.40 0.31
C SER A 132 1.17 -16.06 0.25
N LEU A 133 1.70 -15.63 1.40
CA LEU A 133 2.55 -14.43 1.50
C LEU A 133 4.04 -14.73 1.26
N ALA A 134 4.43 -16.00 1.10
CA ALA A 134 5.84 -16.39 0.94
C ALA A 134 6.53 -15.67 -0.21
N ASP A 135 5.84 -15.56 -1.35
CA ASP A 135 6.33 -14.93 -2.58
C ASP A 135 6.45 -13.40 -2.47
N VAL A 136 5.99 -12.81 -1.37
CA VAL A 136 6.09 -11.37 -1.08
C VAL A 136 7.08 -11.11 0.07
N ILE A 137 7.12 -12.01 1.05
CA ILE A 137 8.04 -11.94 2.19
C ILE A 137 9.50 -12.05 1.74
N GLU A 138 9.84 -13.02 0.86
CA GLU A 138 11.23 -13.15 0.40
C GLU A 138 11.71 -11.89 -0.36
N PRO A 139 10.96 -11.37 -1.35
CA PRO A 139 11.31 -10.08 -1.96
C PRO A 139 11.42 -8.91 -0.97
N MET A 140 10.52 -8.81 0.01
CA MET A 140 10.58 -7.77 1.05
C MET A 140 11.90 -7.84 1.82
N GLU A 141 12.33 -9.03 2.23
CA GLU A 141 13.59 -9.22 2.95
C GLU A 141 14.81 -8.85 2.09
N ARG A 142 14.77 -9.16 0.79
CA ARG A 142 15.83 -8.74 -0.16
C ARG A 142 15.89 -7.23 -0.30
N GLU A 143 14.75 -6.57 -0.47
CA GLU A 143 14.65 -5.10 -0.52
C GLU A 143 15.20 -4.46 0.77
N ARG A 144 14.85 -5.04 1.94
CA ARG A 144 15.28 -4.54 3.26
C ARG A 144 16.79 -4.62 3.43
N LYS A 145 17.39 -5.76 3.06
CA LYS A 145 18.85 -5.94 3.07
C LYS A 145 19.52 -4.93 2.13
N ALA A 146 19.00 -4.76 0.91
CA ALA A 146 19.53 -3.82 -0.06
C ALA A 146 19.48 -2.37 0.45
N ALA A 147 18.38 -1.96 1.10
CA ALA A 147 18.26 -0.65 1.74
C ALA A 147 19.29 -0.45 2.87
N GLY A 148 19.48 -1.47 3.71
CA GLY A 148 20.54 -1.49 4.73
C GLY A 148 21.93 -1.27 4.14
N THR A 149 22.27 -2.00 3.07
CA THR A 149 23.56 -1.86 2.37
C THR A 149 23.74 -0.46 1.77
N ARG A 150 22.70 0.11 1.13
CA ARG A 150 22.75 1.48 0.58
C ARG A 150 23.08 2.50 1.66
N ARG A 151 22.38 2.45 2.81
CA ARG A 151 22.64 3.35 3.94
C ARG A 151 24.06 3.20 4.48
N TYR A 152 24.54 1.96 4.64
CA TYR A 152 25.90 1.72 5.12
C TYR A 152 26.96 2.31 4.19
N ARG A 153 26.78 2.15 2.87
CA ARG A 153 27.69 2.72 1.86
C ARG A 153 27.67 4.25 1.88
N ALA A 154 26.49 4.87 1.97
CA ALA A 154 26.36 6.33 2.05
C ALA A 154 27.08 6.92 3.29
N LYS A 155 27.04 6.22 4.42
CA LYS A 155 27.79 6.61 5.63
C LYS A 155 29.31 6.49 5.51
N LYS A 156 29.82 5.61 4.63
CA LYS A 156 31.27 5.47 4.40
C LYS A 156 31.83 6.50 3.41
N SER A 157 30.98 7.07 2.56
CA SER A 157 31.36 8.08 1.58
C SER A 157 31.23 9.52 2.12
N THR A 158 30.88 9.69 3.40
CA THR A 158 30.76 10.97 4.10
C THR A 158 31.77 11.01 5.23
#